data_AF-A0A257SV44-F1
#
_entry.id   AF-A0A257SV44-F1
#
_cell.length_a   1.000
_cell.length_b   1.000
_cell.length_c   1.000
_cell.angle_alpha   90.00
_cell.angle_beta   90.00
_cell.angle_gamma   90.00
#
_symmetry.space_group_name_H-M   'P 1'
#
loop_
_entity.id
_entity.type
_entity.pdbx_description
1 polymer ?
#
loop_
_entity_poly.entity_id
_entity_poly.type
_entity_poly.pdbx_seq_one_letter_code
_entity_poly.pdbx_strand_id
1 'polypeptide(L)'
;MARSQKRQQKASQWWETHGGRLLLDRARELLPRWLTRLQPEAVLQLGQPVFWGLPPGIHHAWVLLNDGFSLPTGGYLQVYGRCDALPLASMRFDLVIVPFCLSRMADPQR
;
A
#
# COMPACT_ATOMS: atom_id res chain seq x y z
N MET A 1 -18.87 -0.35 13.94
CA MET A 1 -18.58 -0.89 12.59
C MET A 1 -19.11 0.00 11.45
N ALA A 2 -20.40 0.38 11.41
CA ALA A 2 -20.99 1.17 10.31
C ALA A 2 -20.35 2.56 10.03
N ARG A 3 -19.84 3.25 11.05
CA ARG A 3 -19.13 4.56 10.90
C ARG A 3 -17.79 4.42 10.17
N SER A 4 -17.09 3.30 10.36
CA SER A 4 -15.82 3.00 9.68
C SER A 4 -16.04 2.71 8.20
N GLN A 5 -17.06 1.90 7.88
CA GLN A 5 -17.44 1.58 6.50
C GLN A 5 -17.89 2.82 5.71
N LYS A 6 -18.72 3.70 6.27
CA LYS A 6 -19.10 4.96 5.59
C LYS A 6 -17.90 5.87 5.33
N ARG A 7 -16.92 5.90 6.25
CA ARG A 7 -15.70 6.70 6.08
C ARG A 7 -14.76 6.09 5.03
N GLN A 8 -14.63 4.76 5.00
CA GLN A 8 -13.91 4.03 3.95
C GLN A 8 -14.57 4.20 2.57
N GLN A 9 -15.91 4.13 2.48
CA GLN A 9 -16.64 4.39 1.24
C GLN A 9 -16.42 5.81 0.72
N LYS A 10 -16.52 6.82 1.58
CA LYS A 10 -16.25 8.22 1.20
C LYS A 10 -14.80 8.45 0.77
N ALA A 11 -13.84 7.83 1.47
CA ALA A 11 -12.43 7.88 1.07
C ALA A 11 -12.22 7.20 -0.29
N SER A 12 -12.87 6.05 -0.52
CA SER A 12 -12.85 5.36 -1.82
C SER A 12 -13.43 6.23 -2.94
N GLN A 13 -14.56 6.90 -2.70
CA GLN A 13 -15.18 7.81 -3.68
C GLN A 13 -14.32 9.03 -3.98
N TRP A 14 -13.55 9.53 -3.02
CA TRP A 14 -12.64 10.66 -3.27
C TRP A 14 -11.56 10.28 -4.30
N TRP A 15 -11.02 9.06 -4.24
CA TRP A 15 -10.05 8.57 -5.24
C TRP A 15 -10.62 8.48 -6.66
N GLU A 16 -11.94 8.39 -6.81
CA GLU A 16 -12.61 8.38 -8.10
C GLU A 16 -12.80 9.77 -8.70
N THR A 17 -12.64 10.85 -7.91
CA THR A 17 -12.70 12.24 -8.39
C THR A 17 -11.50 12.57 -9.27
N HIS A 18 -11.59 13.64 -10.07
CA HIS A 18 -10.50 14.10 -10.93
C HIS A 18 -9.19 14.35 -10.14
N GLY A 19 -9.28 15.03 -9.00
CA GLY A 19 -8.10 15.31 -8.16
C GLY A 19 -7.50 14.04 -7.55
N GLY A 20 -8.35 13.10 -7.10
CA GLY A 20 -7.91 11.79 -6.63
C GLY A 20 -7.16 11.03 -7.72
N ARG A 21 -7.75 10.90 -8.91
CA ARG A 21 -7.14 10.23 -10.06
C ARG A 21 -5.80 10.84 -10.48
N LEU A 22 -5.71 12.17 -10.54
CA LEU A 22 -4.47 12.85 -10.93
C LEU A 22 -3.34 12.55 -9.94
N LEU A 23 -3.64 12.50 -8.64
CA LEU A 23 -2.65 12.12 -7.63
C LEU A 23 -2.23 10.65 -7.79
N LEU A 24 -3.17 9.74 -8.08
CA LEU A 24 -2.87 8.33 -8.37
C LEU A 24 -1.94 8.20 -9.58
N ASP A 25 -2.23 8.92 -10.66
CA ASP A 25 -1.45 8.85 -11.90
C ASP A 25 -0.03 9.36 -11.68
N ARG A 26 0.15 10.46 -10.94
CA ARG A 26 1.48 10.95 -10.57
C ARG A 26 2.25 9.99 -9.68
N ALA A 27 1.59 9.32 -8.73
CA ALA A 27 2.23 8.31 -7.90
C ALA A 27 2.70 7.11 -8.75
N ARG A 28 1.88 6.67 -9.73
CA ARG A 28 2.22 5.59 -10.67
C ARG A 28 3.41 5.93 -11.57
N GLU A 29 3.59 7.19 -11.95
CA GLU A 29 4.74 7.62 -12.77
C GLU A 29 6.05 7.63 -11.99
N LEU A 30 6.01 7.95 -10.70
CA LEU A 30 7.21 8.15 -9.89
C LEU A 30 7.81 6.85 -9.35
N LEU A 31 6.96 5.93 -8.89
CA LEU A 31 7.42 4.71 -8.21
C LEU A 31 8.30 3.81 -9.09
N PRO A 32 7.99 3.55 -10.38
CA PRO A 32 8.86 2.74 -11.24
C PRO A 32 10.29 3.26 -11.33
N ARG A 33 10.49 4.58 -11.36
CA ARG A 33 11.83 5.20 -11.41
C ARG A 33 12.64 4.91 -10.15
N TRP A 34 11.98 4.94 -8.99
CA TRP A 34 12.61 4.59 -7.72
C TRP A 34 12.92 3.09 -7.64
N LEU A 35 12.02 2.22 -8.11
CA LEU A 35 12.27 0.77 -8.15
C LEU A 35 13.47 0.43 -9.03
N THR A 36 13.59 1.04 -10.21
CA THR A 36 14.76 0.87 -11.09
C THR A 36 16.05 1.34 -10.42
N ARG A 37 15.99 2.43 -9.67
CA ARG A 37 17.18 3.01 -9.01
C ARG A 37 17.61 2.23 -7.77
N LEU A 38 16.66 1.78 -6.96
CA LEU A 38 16.92 1.10 -5.69
C LEU A 38 17.12 -0.41 -5.86
N GLN A 39 16.55 -1.00 -6.92
CA GLN A 39 16.56 -2.44 -7.20
C GLN A 39 16.27 -3.30 -5.95
N PRO A 40 15.16 -3.06 -5.24
CA PRO A 40 14.85 -3.85 -4.05
C PRO A 40 14.58 -5.30 -4.44
N GLU A 41 15.00 -6.27 -3.62
CA GLU A 41 14.64 -7.67 -3.82
C GLU A 41 13.23 -7.93 -3.26
N ALA A 42 12.96 -7.39 -2.06
CA ALA A 42 11.69 -7.50 -1.38
C ALA A 42 11.08 -6.13 -1.04
N VAL A 43 9.83 -5.93 -1.45
CA VAL A 43 9.06 -4.70 -1.23
C VAL A 43 7.89 -4.97 -0.31
N LEU A 44 7.83 -4.24 0.81
CA LEU A 44 6.67 -4.20 1.68
C LEU A 44 5.83 -2.97 1.40
N GLN A 45 4.54 -3.17 1.15
CA GLN A 45 3.57 -2.11 1.10
C GLN A 45 2.64 -2.17 2.32
N LEU A 46 2.50 -1.02 3.00
CA LEU A 46 1.61 -0.88 4.15
C LEU A 46 0.31 -0.17 3.77
N GLY A 47 -0.84 -0.77 4.03
CA GLY A 47 -2.14 -0.12 3.86
C GLY A 47 -2.74 -0.32 2.47
N GLN A 48 -3.41 0.72 1.93
CA GLN A 48 -4.26 0.56 0.75
C GLN A 48 -3.45 0.45 -0.55
N PRO A 49 -3.66 -0.58 -1.38
CA PRO A 49 -3.06 -0.72 -2.72
C PRO A 49 -3.92 -0.19 -3.85
N VAL A 50 -4.92 0.64 -3.49
CA VAL A 50 -5.75 1.40 -4.45
C VAL A 50 -4.90 2.19 -5.44
N PHE A 51 -3.63 2.48 -5.12
CA PHE A 51 -2.74 3.27 -5.97
C PHE A 51 -2.43 2.65 -7.32
N TRP A 52 -2.16 1.36 -7.40
CA TRP A 52 -1.64 0.75 -8.63
C TRP A 52 -2.41 -0.49 -9.08
N GLY A 53 -3.28 -1.06 -8.25
CA GLY A 53 -4.10 -2.23 -8.59
C GLY A 53 -3.30 -3.53 -8.66
N LEU A 54 -2.14 -3.51 -9.31
CA LEU A 54 -1.11 -4.55 -9.36
C LEU A 54 0.26 -3.94 -9.00
N PRO A 55 1.22 -4.73 -8.51
CA PRO A 55 2.54 -4.21 -8.20
C PRO A 55 3.30 -3.84 -9.48
N PRO A 56 3.96 -2.68 -9.55
CA PRO A 56 4.83 -2.34 -10.65
C PRO A 56 6.14 -3.14 -10.59
N GLY A 57 6.54 -3.74 -11.71
CA GLY A 57 7.76 -4.52 -11.84
C GLY A 57 7.58 -5.99 -11.42
N ILE A 58 7.82 -6.90 -12.37
CA ILE A 58 7.59 -8.35 -12.23
C ILE A 58 8.71 -9.12 -11.53
N HIS A 59 9.84 -8.46 -11.24
CA HIS A 59 11.05 -9.11 -10.72
C HIS A 59 11.23 -8.97 -9.19
N HIS A 60 10.30 -8.31 -8.51
CA HIS A 60 10.39 -8.03 -7.08
C HIS A 60 9.35 -8.85 -6.30
N ALA A 61 9.71 -9.29 -5.10
CA ALA A 61 8.75 -9.92 -4.20
C ALA A 61 7.91 -8.83 -3.51
N TRP A 62 6.63 -8.74 -3.84
CA TRP A 62 5.72 -7.75 -3.26
C TRP A 62 4.86 -8.33 -2.15
N VAL A 63 5.03 -7.79 -0.94
CA VAL A 63 4.19 -8.11 0.22
C VAL A 63 3.27 -6.93 0.50
N LEU A 64 1.98 -7.20 0.61
CA LEU A 64 0.98 -6.21 0.99
C LEU A 64 0.46 -6.52 2.40
N LEU A 65 0.65 -5.59 3.33
CA LEU A 65 -0.09 -5.59 4.58
C LEU A 65 -1.47 -4.95 4.37
N ASN A 66 -2.46 -5.81 4.18
CA ASN A 66 -3.85 -5.45 3.92
C ASN A 66 -4.62 -5.31 5.24
N ASP A 67 -5.28 -4.16 5.43
CA ASP A 67 -6.08 -3.85 6.62
C ASP A 67 -7.59 -4.08 6.42
N GLY A 68 -7.97 -4.91 5.43
CA GLY A 68 -9.35 -5.36 5.20
C GLY A 68 -9.99 -4.85 3.91
N PHE A 69 -9.20 -4.46 2.91
CA PHE A 69 -9.68 -4.10 1.58
C PHE A 69 -9.73 -5.33 0.66
N SER A 70 -10.83 -5.48 -0.09
CA SER A 70 -10.95 -6.52 -1.11
C SER A 70 -10.17 -6.11 -2.36
N LEU A 71 -9.19 -6.92 -2.76
CA LEU A 71 -8.24 -6.58 -3.82
C LEU A 71 -8.00 -7.75 -4.76
N PRO A 72 -7.59 -7.49 -6.02
CA PRO A 72 -7.19 -8.53 -6.94
C PRO A 72 -6.04 -9.35 -6.32
N THR A 73 -6.15 -10.67 -6.38
CA THR A 73 -5.15 -11.62 -5.83
C THR A 73 -3.87 -11.72 -6.67
N GLY A 74 -3.80 -11.02 -7.82
CA GLY A 74 -2.63 -11.06 -8.70
C GLY A 74 -1.46 -10.23 -8.17
N GLY A 75 -0.25 -10.80 -8.22
CA GLY A 75 1.02 -10.08 -8.05
C GLY A 75 1.46 -9.75 -6.61
N TYR A 76 0.58 -9.86 -5.62
CA TYR A 76 0.91 -9.63 -4.21
C TYR A 76 0.88 -10.92 -3.38
N LEU A 77 1.87 -11.07 -2.49
CA LEU A 77 1.68 -11.86 -1.27
C LEU A 77 0.91 -10.99 -0.26
N GLN A 78 -0.38 -11.26 -0.07
CA GLN A 78 -1.22 -10.50 0.85
C GLN A 78 -1.15 -11.07 2.25
N VAL A 79 -0.95 -10.19 3.24
CA VAL A 79 -0.97 -10.51 4.65
C VAL A 79 -1.98 -9.59 5.34
N TYR A 80 -2.91 -10.17 6.10
CA TYR A 80 -3.88 -9.38 6.86
C TYR A 80 -3.30 -9.00 8.21
N GLY A 81 -3.32 -7.71 8.53
CA GLY A 81 -2.80 -7.24 9.81
C GLY A 81 -2.86 -5.73 9.96
N ARG A 82 -2.31 -5.24 11.08
CA ARG A 82 -2.24 -3.82 11.38
C ARG A 82 -0.80 -3.33 11.33
N CYS A 83 -0.60 -2.09 10.95
CA CYS A 83 0.75 -1.51 10.85
C CYS A 83 1.48 -1.44 12.20
N ASP A 84 0.75 -1.38 13.32
CA ASP A 84 1.29 -1.36 14.68
C ASP A 84 1.59 -2.77 15.25
N ALA A 85 1.22 -3.82 14.51
CA ALA A 85 1.50 -5.20 14.88
C ALA A 85 1.77 -6.00 13.59
N LEU A 86 2.92 -5.74 12.96
CA LEU A 86 3.31 -6.37 11.70
C LEU A 86 3.36 -7.90 11.87
N PRO A 87 2.49 -8.67 11.21
CA PRO A 87 2.48 -10.14 11.26
C PRO A 87 3.53 -10.74 10.31
N LEU A 88 4.60 -10.00 10.07
CA LEU A 88 5.70 -10.39 9.20
C LEU A 88 6.76 -10.92 10.16
N ALA A 89 7.10 -12.20 10.04
CA ALA A 89 8.23 -12.79 10.78
C ALA A 89 9.53 -12.04 10.43
N SER A 90 10.71 -12.57 10.77
CA SER A 90 12.04 -11.97 10.51
C SER A 90 12.40 -11.70 9.02
N MET A 91 11.41 -11.60 8.13
CA MET A 91 11.51 -11.13 6.76
C MET A 91 12.18 -9.75 6.71
N ARG A 92 13.09 -9.62 5.76
CA ARG A 92 13.76 -8.35 5.44
C ARG A 92 13.08 -7.77 4.21
N PHE A 93 12.93 -6.45 4.22
CA PHE A 93 12.41 -5.68 3.09
C PHE A 93 13.40 -4.58 2.78
N ASP A 94 13.79 -4.48 1.52
CA ASP A 94 14.74 -3.46 1.05
C ASP A 94 14.03 -2.13 0.80
N LEU A 95 12.72 -2.19 0.57
CA LEU A 95 11.87 -1.03 0.38
C LEU A 95 10.55 -1.20 1.11
N VAL A 96 10.20 -0.20 1.92
CA VAL A 96 8.90 -0.10 2.59
C VAL A 96 8.15 1.11 2.04
N ILE A 97 6.96 0.88 1.49
CA ILE A 97 6.11 1.91 0.91
C ILE A 97 4.90 2.12 1.83
N VAL A 98 4.67 3.37 2.24
CA VAL A 98 3.70 3.75 3.28
C VAL A 98 2.65 4.74 2.72
N PRO A 99 1.81 4.32 1.75
CA PRO A 99 0.85 5.21 1.12
C PRO A 99 -0.32 5.54 2.08
N PHE A 100 -0.44 6.82 2.45
CA PHE A 100 -1.63 7.38 3.15
C PHE A 100 -2.04 6.62 4.42
N CYS A 101 -1.10 5.91 5.03
CA CYS A 101 -1.30 5.16 6.27
C CYS A 101 -0.46 5.69 7.43
N LEU A 102 0.41 6.69 7.21
CA LEU A 102 1.21 7.34 8.26
C LEU A 102 0.35 7.84 9.43
N SER A 103 -0.81 8.44 9.15
CA SER A 103 -1.75 8.92 10.18
C SER A 103 -2.45 7.79 10.97
N ARG A 104 -2.27 6.53 10.55
CA ARG A 104 -2.84 5.32 11.17
C ARG A 104 -1.77 4.45 11.81
N MET A 105 -0.50 4.76 11.60
CA MET A 105 0.60 4.12 12.32
C MET A 105 0.60 4.69 13.73
N ALA A 106 0.84 3.83 14.73
CA ALA A 106 1.14 4.30 16.07
C ALA A 106 2.35 5.23 16.02
N ASP A 107 2.43 6.17 16.96
CA ASP A 107 3.50 7.17 17.04
C ASP A 107 4.87 6.51 16.79
N PRO A 108 5.60 6.84 15.72
CA PRO A 108 6.87 6.19 15.39
C PRO A 108 7.96 6.43 16.45
N GLN A 109 7.72 7.29 17.43
CA GLN A 109 8.59 7.50 18.60
C GLN A 109 8.31 6.54 19.77
N ARG A 110 7.29 5.66 19.67
CA ARG A 110 6.96 4.65 20.68
C ARG A 110 7.44 3.26 20.32
#